data_AF-A0A9P5SZ88-F1
#
_entry.id   AF-A0A9P5SZ88-F1
#
_cell.length_a   1.000
_cell.length_b   1.000
_cell.length_c   1.000
_cell.angle_alpha   90.00
_cell.angle_beta   90.00
_cell.angle_gamma   90.00
#
_symmetry.space_group_name_H-M   'P 1'
#
loop_
_entity.id
_entity.type
_entity.pdbx_description
1 polymer ?
#
loop_
_entity_poly.entity_id
_entity_poly.type
_entity_poly.pdbx_seq_one_letter_code
_entity_poly.pdbx_strand_id
1 'polypeptide(L)'
;MITFHSGTPFAMRYNVASKQWSPSTIIPKHDWQGTNAVTDPNTGVVYLAGGYAGENRSSMDIYNFDTDTLVAGSQMTEQAMASFPNRAYYANVWSQSRKSILYFGGYNSSLGQIPDKNTVTEFVPSTGSYSIL
;
A
#
# COMPACT_ATOMS: atom_id res chain seq x y z
N MET A 1 10.32 10.48 0.67
CA MET A 1 9.58 10.29 1.93
C MET A 1 9.60 8.80 2.23
N ILE A 2 10.02 8.40 3.43
CA ILE A 2 9.99 7.00 3.87
C ILE A 2 8.87 6.90 4.90
N THR A 3 7.88 6.04 4.65
CA THR A 3 6.71 5.88 5.53
C THR A 3 6.77 4.51 6.18
N PHE A 4 6.67 4.46 7.51
CA PHE A 4 6.55 3.24 8.29
C PHE A 4 5.14 3.19 8.89
N HIS A 5 4.51 2.02 8.88
CA HIS A 5 3.26 1.76 9.57
C HIS A 5 3.56 1.20 10.97
N SER A 6 3.21 1.91 12.04
CA SER A 6 3.04 1.29 13.36
C SER A 6 2.19 2.15 14.30
N GLY A 7 0.94 1.75 14.52
CA GLY A 7 0.12 2.21 15.64
C GLY A 7 -0.51 3.60 15.52
N THR A 8 -0.84 4.19 16.67
CA THR A 8 -1.32 5.57 16.78
C THR A 8 -0.10 6.46 17.04
N PRO A 9 0.19 7.43 16.15
CA PRO A 9 -0.58 7.91 15.01
C PRO A 9 -0.37 7.07 13.73
N PHE A 10 -1.36 7.11 12.82
CA PHE A 10 -1.34 6.38 11.53
C PHE A 10 -0.05 6.57 10.73
N ALA A 11 0.37 7.83 10.60
CA ALA A 11 1.53 8.23 9.83
C ALA A 11 2.27 9.37 10.54
N MET A 12 3.55 9.50 10.23
CA MET A 12 4.43 10.55 10.73
C MET A 12 5.03 11.31 9.55
N ARG A 13 5.02 12.65 9.60
CA ARG A 13 5.75 13.50 8.66
C ARG A 13 7.03 14.00 9.33
N TYR A 14 8.15 13.88 8.63
CA TYR A 14 9.40 14.51 9.05
C TYR A 14 9.64 15.76 8.22
N ASN A 15 9.69 16.92 8.88
CA ASN A 15 10.09 18.17 8.25
C ASN A 15 11.62 18.30 8.33
N VAL A 16 12.29 18.29 7.18
CA VAL A 16 13.77 18.35 7.10
C VAL A 16 14.31 19.71 7.53
N ALA A 17 13.59 20.80 7.23
CA ALA A 17 14.03 22.15 7.56
C ALA A 17 13.98 22.43 9.07
N SER A 18 12.87 22.05 9.73
CA SER A 18 12.73 22.20 11.18
C SER A 18 13.29 21.04 11.99
N LYS A 19 13.64 19.92 11.32
CA LYS A 19 14.09 18.66 11.93
C LYS A 19 13.08 18.06 12.92
N GLN A 20 11.79 18.31 12.70
CA GLN A 20 10.72 17.88 13.60
C GLN A 20 9.82 16.85 12.95
N TRP A 21 9.30 15.97 13.79
CA TRP A 21 8.24 15.04 13.43
C TRP A 21 6.88 15.64 13.77
N SER A 22 5.91 15.51 12.88
CA SER A 22 4.51 15.86 13.14
C SER A 22 3.61 14.65 12.85
N PRO A 23 2.73 14.26 13.78
CA PRO A 23 1.85 13.12 13.59
C PRO A 23 0.69 13.47 12.65
N SER A 24 0.19 12.47 11.93
CA SER A 24 -1.14 12.51 11.31
C SER A 24 -2.22 12.53 12.39
N THR A 25 -3.35 13.18 12.11
CA THR A 25 -4.54 13.14 12.96
C THR A 25 -5.43 11.92 12.68
N ILE A 26 -5.12 11.17 11.61
CA ILE A 26 -5.84 9.95 11.25
C ILE A 26 -5.54 8.84 12.23
N ILE A 27 -6.61 8.13 12.62
CA ILE A 27 -6.55 6.87 13.35
C ILE A 27 -6.92 5.78 12.35
N PRO A 28 -6.03 4.81 12.06
CA PRO A 28 -6.36 3.74 11.13
C PRO A 28 -7.47 2.87 11.73
N LYS A 29 -8.37 2.40 10.87
CA LYS A 29 -9.44 1.46 11.27
C LYS A 29 -8.98 0.01 11.32
N HIS A 30 -7.75 -0.28 10.88
CA HIS A 30 -7.24 -1.63 10.70
C HIS A 30 -5.82 -1.76 11.26
N ASP A 31 -5.51 -2.95 11.77
CA ASP A 31 -4.24 -3.33 12.40
C ASP A 31 -3.31 -4.08 11.42
N TRP A 32 -3.40 -3.77 10.13
CA TRP A 32 -2.67 -4.50 9.10
C TRP A 32 -1.16 -4.47 9.33
N GLN A 33 -0.56 -5.64 9.20
CA GLN A 33 0.87 -5.85 9.29
C GLN A 33 1.40 -6.45 8.00
N GLY A 34 2.70 -6.25 7.74
CA GLY A 34 3.36 -6.72 6.51
C GLY A 34 2.95 -5.96 5.25
N THR A 35 2.22 -4.85 5.37
CA THR A 35 1.91 -3.95 4.26
C THR A 35 3.11 -3.04 3.98
N ASN A 36 3.36 -2.74 2.70
CA ASN A 36 4.36 -1.74 2.31
C ASN A 36 3.69 -0.53 1.65
N ALA A 37 4.25 0.65 1.90
CA ALA A 37 3.75 1.90 1.37
C ALA A 37 4.57 2.32 0.14
N VAL A 38 3.89 2.85 -0.87
CA VAL A 38 4.53 3.44 -2.05
C VAL A 38 3.89 4.78 -2.37
N THR A 39 4.70 5.77 -2.69
CA THR A 39 4.25 7.14 -2.99
C THR A 39 4.30 7.38 -4.49
N ASP A 40 3.23 7.92 -5.07
CA ASP A 40 3.28 8.57 -6.38
C ASP A 40 4.01 9.92 -6.23
N PRO A 41 5.21 10.08 -6.81
CA PRO A 41 6.01 11.29 -6.64
C PRO A 41 5.39 12.53 -7.31
N ASN A 42 4.41 12.36 -8.21
CA ASN A 42 3.79 13.49 -8.91
C ASN A 42 2.63 14.09 -8.09
N THR A 43 1.98 13.29 -7.24
CA THR A 43 0.79 13.70 -6.48
C THR A 43 0.99 13.69 -4.97
N GLY A 44 2.04 13.02 -4.47
CA GLY A 44 2.26 12.83 -3.03
C GLY A 44 1.33 11.80 -2.39
N VAL A 45 0.43 11.19 -3.17
CA VAL A 45 -0.50 10.16 -2.71
C VAL A 45 0.27 8.87 -2.39
N VAL A 46 -0.09 8.23 -1.28
CA VAL A 46 0.52 7.00 -0.80
C VAL A 46 -0.49 5.86 -0.85
N TYR A 47 -0.04 4.74 -1.38
CA TYR A 47 -0.84 3.53 -1.58
C TYR A 47 -0.31 2.43 -0.67
N LEU A 48 -1.21 1.76 0.04
CA LEU A 48 -0.92 0.67 0.97
C LEU A 48 -1.87 -0.49 0.67
N ALA A 49 -1.39 -1.50 -0.06
CA ALA A 49 -2.22 -2.60 -0.53
C ALA A 49 -2.05 -3.87 0.33
N GLY A 50 -3.14 -4.49 0.76
CA GLY A 50 -3.11 -5.76 1.47
C GLY A 50 -2.43 -5.72 2.84
N GLY A 51 -1.89 -6.86 3.27
CA GLY A 51 -1.42 -7.13 4.63
C GLY A 51 -1.90 -8.50 5.14
N TYR A 52 -1.41 -8.95 6.30
CA TYR A 52 -1.74 -10.28 6.85
C TYR A 52 -2.59 -10.28 8.13
N ALA A 53 -2.81 -9.13 8.76
CA ALA A 53 -3.66 -8.99 9.96
C ALA A 53 -5.04 -8.41 9.60
N GLY A 54 -6.05 -8.59 10.46
CA GLY A 54 -7.42 -8.11 10.24
C GLY A 54 -8.26 -8.90 9.22
N GLU A 55 -9.54 -8.50 9.10
CA GLU A 55 -10.57 -9.17 8.28
C GLU A 55 -10.57 -8.75 6.80
N ASN A 56 -9.91 -7.64 6.44
CA ASN A 56 -10.04 -7.00 5.12
C ASN A 56 -8.72 -6.92 4.33
N ARG A 57 -8.15 -8.09 4.01
CA ARG A 57 -6.83 -8.22 3.37
C ARG A 57 -6.84 -7.96 1.85
N SER A 58 -8.04 -7.87 1.28
CA SER A 58 -8.36 -7.69 -0.13
C SER A 58 -8.62 -6.22 -0.49
N SER A 59 -7.84 -5.30 0.09
CA SER A 59 -8.14 -3.88 -0.04
C SER A 59 -6.88 -3.03 -0.10
N MET A 60 -7.06 -1.79 -0.53
CA MET A 60 -6.00 -0.80 -0.57
C MET A 60 -6.43 0.46 0.16
N ASP A 61 -5.55 0.93 1.02
CA ASP A 61 -5.64 2.23 1.64
C ASP A 61 -4.91 3.25 0.76
N ILE A 62 -5.59 4.39 0.54
CA ILE A 62 -5.02 5.52 -0.21
C ILE A 62 -4.96 6.71 0.73
N TYR A 63 -3.76 7.20 1.00
CA TYR A 63 -3.51 8.28 1.94
C TYR A 63 -2.91 9.49 1.24
N ASN A 64 -3.48 10.66 1.51
CA ASN A 64 -2.97 11.95 1.05
C ASN A 64 -2.36 12.70 2.23
N PHE A 65 -1.04 12.90 2.21
CA PHE A 65 -0.33 13.63 3.24
C PHE A 65 -0.56 15.16 3.18
N ASP A 66 -0.97 15.75 2.06
CA ASP A 66 -1.19 17.19 2.00
C ASP A 66 -2.48 17.57 2.74
N THR A 67 -3.53 16.76 2.56
CA THR A 67 -4.84 16.98 3.18
C THR A 67 -5.04 16.21 4.48
N ASP A 68 -4.09 15.34 4.86
CA ASP A 68 -4.22 14.41 5.98
C ASP A 68 -5.50 13.55 5.91
N THR A 69 -5.81 13.02 4.72
CA THR A 69 -7.03 12.23 4.48
C THR A 69 -6.72 10.81 4.05
N LEU A 70 -7.43 9.84 4.64
CA LEU A 70 -7.33 8.42 4.33
C LEU A 70 -8.63 7.91 3.69
N VAL A 71 -8.52 7.34 2.48
CA VAL A 71 -9.57 6.52 1.88
C VAL A 71 -9.26 5.07 2.23
N ALA A 72 -9.87 4.61 3.33
CA ALA A 72 -9.61 3.27 3.88
C ALA A 72 -10.40 2.18 3.14
N GLY A 73 -9.77 1.03 2.95
CA GLY A 73 -10.43 -0.22 2.59
C GLY A 73 -11.10 -0.20 1.22
N SER A 74 -10.55 0.53 0.25
CA SER A 74 -11.02 0.47 -1.15
C SER A 74 -10.97 -0.98 -1.61
N GLN A 75 -12.14 -1.63 -1.66
CA GLN A 75 -12.24 -3.06 -1.93
C GLN A 75 -11.68 -3.34 -3.30
N MET A 76 -10.73 -4.27 -3.38
CA MET A 76 -10.30 -4.79 -4.65
C MET A 76 -11.45 -5.60 -5.25
N THR A 77 -11.72 -5.41 -6.54
CA THR A 77 -12.68 -6.25 -7.25
C THR A 77 -12.21 -7.70 -7.27
N GLU A 78 -13.11 -8.66 -7.53
CA GLU A 78 -12.71 -10.07 -7.70
C GLU A 78 -11.65 -10.24 -8.80
N GLN A 79 -11.76 -9.48 -9.89
CA GLN A 79 -10.76 -9.45 -10.95
C GLN A 79 -9.41 -8.91 -10.46
N ALA A 80 -9.42 -7.87 -9.64
CA ALA A 80 -8.21 -7.34 -9.03
C ALA A 80 -7.58 -8.37 -8.09
N MET A 81 -8.39 -9.10 -7.32
CA MET A 81 -7.95 -10.19 -6.44
C MET A 81 -7.34 -11.39 -7.19
N ALA A 82 -7.79 -11.66 -8.42
CA ALA A 82 -7.15 -12.65 -9.27
C ALA A 82 -5.73 -12.24 -9.70
N SER A 83 -5.46 -10.94 -9.82
CA SER A 83 -4.14 -10.39 -10.20
C SER A 83 -3.25 -10.07 -9.01
N PHE A 84 -3.87 -9.65 -7.90
CA PHE A 84 -3.26 -9.32 -6.61
C PHE A 84 -3.96 -10.11 -5.50
N PRO A 85 -3.65 -11.41 -5.35
CA PRO A 85 -4.19 -12.18 -4.23
C PRO A 85 -3.69 -11.59 -2.91
N ASN A 86 -4.37 -11.89 -1.80
CA ASN A 86 -3.97 -11.48 -0.45
C ASN A 86 -2.47 -11.67 -0.23
N ARG A 87 -1.76 -10.55 -0.06
CA ARG A 87 -0.29 -10.50 -0.06
C ARG A 87 0.21 -9.66 1.11
N ALA A 88 1.25 -10.14 1.78
CA ALA A 88 1.99 -9.44 2.82
C ALA A 88 3.49 -9.64 2.64
N TYR A 89 4.30 -8.79 3.26
CA TYR A 89 5.77 -8.80 3.20
C TYR A 89 6.32 -8.85 1.76
N TYR A 90 5.55 -8.30 0.83
CA TYR A 90 5.96 -8.12 -0.56
C TYR A 90 6.84 -6.88 -0.68
N ALA A 91 7.55 -6.74 -1.78
CA ALA A 91 8.17 -5.47 -2.12
C ALA A 91 7.39 -4.77 -3.24
N ASN A 92 7.42 -3.45 -3.24
CA ASN A 92 6.72 -2.62 -4.22
C ASN A 92 7.53 -1.38 -4.60
N VAL A 93 7.31 -0.89 -5.82
CA VAL A 93 7.94 0.33 -6.35
C VAL A 93 6.98 1.09 -7.24
N TRP A 94 7.14 2.41 -7.28
CA TRP A 94 6.49 3.25 -8.28
C TRP A 94 7.27 3.22 -9.60
N SER A 95 6.59 2.96 -10.72
CA SER A 95 7.14 3.06 -12.06
C SER A 95 6.78 4.41 -12.68
N GLN A 96 7.75 5.31 -12.79
CA GLN A 96 7.50 6.66 -13.30
C GLN A 96 7.13 6.69 -14.79
N SER A 97 7.61 5.72 -15.59
CA SER A 97 7.28 5.61 -17.02
C SER A 97 5.87 5.07 -17.24
N ARG A 98 5.41 4.14 -16.39
CA ARG A 98 4.09 3.50 -16.49
C ARG A 98 3.01 4.22 -15.70
N LYS A 99 3.40 5.12 -14.78
CA LYS A 99 2.50 5.79 -13.82
C LYS A 99 1.71 4.77 -13.00
N SER A 100 2.41 3.74 -12.52
CA SER A 100 1.84 2.57 -11.90
C SER A 100 2.69 2.08 -10.73
N ILE A 101 2.14 1.17 -9.94
CA ILE A 101 2.84 0.47 -8.86
C ILE A 101 3.12 -0.96 -9.29
N LEU A 102 4.35 -1.42 -9.11
CA LEU A 102 4.74 -2.80 -9.34
C LEU A 102 4.94 -3.51 -8.00
N TYR A 103 4.34 -4.69 -7.85
CA TYR A 103 4.41 -5.53 -6.66
C TYR A 103 5.06 -6.87 -6.97
N PHE A 104 5.98 -7.32 -6.12
CA PHE A 104 6.76 -8.54 -6.34
C PHE A 104 7.00 -9.32 -5.04
N GLY A 105 7.01 -10.64 -5.16
CA GLY A 105 7.23 -11.56 -4.05
C GLY A 105 6.16 -11.47 -2.96
N GLY A 106 6.57 -11.76 -1.72
CA GLY A 106 5.72 -11.76 -0.54
C GLY A 106 5.11 -13.11 -0.21
N TYR A 107 4.19 -13.08 0.75
CA TYR A 107 3.55 -14.22 1.36
C TYR A 107 2.04 -14.06 1.29
N ASN A 108 1.33 -15.18 1.26
CA ASN A 108 -0.12 -15.19 1.32
C ASN A 108 -0.63 -14.88 2.74
N SER A 109 -1.96 -14.86 2.90
CA SER A 109 -2.65 -14.63 4.17
C SER A 109 -2.29 -15.61 5.30
N SER A 110 -1.77 -16.79 4.97
CA SER A 110 -1.35 -17.84 5.92
C SER A 110 0.16 -17.86 6.12
N LEU A 111 0.88 -16.83 5.64
CA LEU A 111 2.34 -16.74 5.65
C LEU A 111 3.03 -17.88 4.89
N GLY A 112 2.31 -18.54 3.98
CA GLY A 112 2.92 -19.40 2.97
C GLY A 112 3.55 -18.52 1.88
N GLN A 113 4.72 -18.90 1.39
CA GLN A 113 5.29 -18.25 0.21
C GLN A 113 4.28 -18.35 -0.94
N ILE A 114 4.09 -17.26 -1.68
CA ILE A 114 3.26 -17.30 -2.88
C ILE A 114 3.99 -18.18 -3.91
N PRO A 115 3.47 -19.39 -4.25
CA PRO A 115 4.29 -20.47 -4.82
C PRO A 115 4.78 -20.23 -6.25
N ASP A 116 4.17 -19.31 -6.99
CA ASP A 116 4.45 -19.06 -8.40
C ASP A 116 5.45 -17.90 -8.55
N LYS A 117 6.71 -18.28 -8.66
CA LYS A 117 7.90 -17.44 -8.59
C LYS A 117 7.94 -16.42 -9.73
N ASN A 118 8.11 -15.15 -9.38
CA ASN A 118 8.37 -13.99 -10.25
C ASN A 118 7.17 -13.31 -10.92
N THR A 119 5.94 -13.59 -10.48
CA THR A 119 4.80 -12.79 -10.93
C THR A 119 4.93 -11.36 -10.43
N VAL A 120 4.99 -10.39 -11.36
CA VAL A 120 4.90 -8.97 -11.05
C VAL A 120 3.46 -8.55 -11.26
N THR A 121 2.83 -8.01 -10.22
CA THR A 121 1.50 -7.43 -10.33
C THR A 121 1.64 -5.92 -10.52
N GLU A 122 0.96 -5.35 -11.49
CA GLU A 122 0.89 -3.91 -11.72
C GLU A 122 -0.46 -3.35 -11.27
N PHE A 123 -0.45 -2.23 -10.53
CA PHE A 123 -1.64 -1.42 -10.25
C PHE A 123 -1.53 -0.06 -10.94
N VAL A 124 -2.55 0.31 -11.70
CA VAL A 124 -2.63 1.60 -12.41
C VAL A 124 -3.65 2.51 -11.70
N PRO A 125 -3.22 3.55 -10.97
CA PRO A 125 -4.13 4.38 -10.17
C PRO A 125 -5.21 5.10 -10.98
N SER A 126 -4.89 5.54 -12.20
CA SER A 126 -5.84 6.28 -13.05
C SER A 126 -7.05 5.44 -13.47
N THR A 127 -6.91 4.11 -13.51
CA THR A 127 -7.98 3.17 -13.85
C THR A 127 -8.42 2.30 -12.67
N GLY A 128 -7.73 2.40 -11.53
CA GLY A 128 -7.95 1.54 -10.36
C GLY A 128 -7.77 0.04 -10.65
N SER A 129 -7.00 -0.32 -11.69
CA SER A 129 -6.94 -1.70 -12.19
C SER A 129 -5.66 -2.42 -11.78
N TYR A 130 -5.78 -3.72 -11.52
CA TYR A 130 -4.65 -4.63 -11.30
C TYR A 130 -4.47 -5.56 -12.52
N SER A 131 -3.22 -5.89 -12.84
CA SER A 131 -2.90 -6.89 -13.87
C SER A 131 -1.59 -7.61 -13.54
N ILE A 132 -1.42 -8.82 -14.09
CA ILE A 132 -0.16 -9.56 -14.04
C ILE A 132 0.67 -9.20 -15.27
N LEU A 133 1.96 -8.94 -15.07
CA LEU A 133 2.95 -8.72 -16.13
C LEU A 133 3.66 -10.02 -16.54
#